data_AF-A0A8H9GDZ2-F1
#
_entry.id   AF-A0A8H9GDZ2-F1
#
_cell.length_a   1.000
_cell.length_b   1.000
_cell.length_c   1.000
_cell.angle_alpha   90.00
_cell.angle_beta   90.00
_cell.angle_gamma   90.00
#
_symmetry.space_group_name_H-M   'P 1'
#
loop_
_entity.id
_entity.type
_entity.pdbx_description
1 polymer ?
#
loop_
_entity_poly.entity_id
_entity_poly.type
_entity_poly.pdbx_seq_one_letter_code
_entity_poly.pdbx_strand_id
1 'polypeptide(L)'
;MRLGNPLRRPLRTTIGAALGVALTLGVGAGLAQADSRHPGRSKTEKPTVVLVHGAFADASGWGGVVGELQHDGYPVLAVADPLRGLASDSAYVRSVVDSVDGDVVLVGHSYGGAVITNAATGAENVEALVYVAAFAPDLGETINKFNDPAQYPGSELTPDALVFRPYPGGVDVTIDPARFQRIFAADLPSRQTRLMAATQRPAAAASLDEQSGEPAWKTIPSWYQISARDKAISPVAQRFLAERMGAHTTTVDASHVGYISHPARTANLIESAARATS
;
A
#
# COMPACT_ATOMS: atom_id res chain seq x y z
N MET A 1 11.14 4.91 68.22
CA MET A 1 11.67 3.61 67.76
C MET A 1 12.01 3.77 66.27
N ARG A 2 13.05 4.50 65.86
CA ARG A 2 14.46 4.07 65.67
C ARG A 2 14.70 2.56 65.68
N LEU A 3 15.09 2.05 64.53
CA LEU A 3 16.27 1.21 64.18
C LEU A 3 16.15 1.04 62.64
N GLY A 4 17.00 1.59 61.76
CA GLY A 4 18.46 1.47 61.70
C GLY A 4 18.79 0.02 61.33
N ASN A 5 19.49 -0.34 60.25
CA ASN A 5 20.65 0.24 59.56
C ASN A 5 20.99 -0.76 58.39
N PRO A 6 22.16 -0.74 57.73
CA PRO A 6 22.58 0.12 56.63
C PRO A 6 23.03 -0.62 55.34
N LEU A 7 23.21 0.19 54.29
CA LEU A 7 24.28 0.16 53.29
C LEU A 7 25.49 -0.74 53.58
N ARG A 8 26.03 -1.38 52.53
CA ARG A 8 27.48 -1.36 52.27
C ARG A 8 27.80 -1.45 50.78
N ARG A 9 28.63 -0.48 50.37
CA ARG A 9 29.20 -0.16 49.06
C ARG A 9 30.46 -1.01 48.76
N PRO A 10 30.98 -0.96 47.51
CA PRO A 10 32.04 -1.82 46.99
C PRO A 10 33.47 -1.28 47.24
N LEU A 11 34.49 -2.14 47.09
CA LEU A 11 35.91 -1.83 46.78
C LEU A 11 36.61 -3.16 46.41
N ARG A 12 37.04 -3.38 45.16
CA ARG A 12 38.30 -2.98 44.48
C ARG A 12 39.60 -3.66 44.96
N THR A 13 40.17 -4.43 44.01
CA THR A 13 41.59 -4.65 43.64
C THR A 13 42.54 -5.48 44.52
N THR A 14 43.08 -6.56 43.93
CA THR A 14 44.51 -6.78 43.55
C THR A 14 44.63 -8.07 42.70
N ILE A 15 45.01 -7.97 41.42
CA ILE A 15 46.33 -8.28 40.80
C ILE A 15 46.96 -9.61 41.25
N GLY A 16 47.02 -10.56 40.32
CA GLY A 16 47.92 -11.72 40.32
C GLY A 16 48.17 -12.15 38.88
N ALA A 17 49.33 -11.80 38.34
CA ALA A 17 49.80 -12.20 37.03
C ALA A 17 50.33 -13.64 37.08
N ALA A 18 49.99 -14.47 36.10
CA ALA A 18 50.73 -15.68 35.79
C ALA A 18 50.75 -15.86 34.26
N LEU A 19 51.97 -15.81 33.71
CA LEU A 19 52.30 -16.12 32.33
C LEU A 19 51.91 -17.57 32.02
N GLY A 20 51.16 -17.76 30.94
CA GLY A 20 50.98 -19.04 30.27
C GLY A 20 51.11 -18.83 28.77
N VAL A 21 52.31 -19.04 28.24
CA VAL A 21 52.55 -19.13 26.81
C VAL A 21 51.97 -20.46 26.33
N ALA A 22 50.91 -20.42 25.54
CA ALA A 22 50.41 -21.56 24.79
C ALA A 22 50.48 -21.22 23.29
N LEU A 23 51.44 -21.82 22.59
CA LEU A 23 51.43 -21.88 21.14
C LEU A 23 50.26 -22.75 20.70
N THR A 24 49.21 -22.13 20.15
CA THR A 24 48.22 -22.84 19.33
C THR A 24 48.42 -22.47 17.88
N LEU A 25 48.88 -23.45 17.09
CA LEU A 25 48.89 -23.43 15.63
C LEU A 25 47.44 -23.25 15.15
N GLY A 26 47.08 -22.03 14.77
CA GLY A 26 45.81 -21.73 14.11
C GLY A 26 45.86 -22.24 12.67
N VAL A 27 45.25 -23.40 12.42
CA VAL A 27 44.88 -23.81 11.08
C VAL A 27 43.79 -22.85 10.60
N GLY A 28 44.12 -22.02 9.61
CA GLY A 28 43.17 -21.15 8.95
C GLY A 28 42.13 -21.98 8.20
N ALA A 29 40.99 -22.23 8.84
CA ALA A 29 39.77 -22.55 8.13
C ALA A 29 39.09 -21.22 7.81
N GLY A 30 39.12 -20.82 6.54
CA GLY A 30 38.33 -19.70 6.07
C GLY A 30 36.86 -19.97 6.39
N LEU A 31 36.29 -19.17 7.29
CA LEU A 31 34.84 -19.09 7.42
C LEU A 31 34.36 -18.36 6.18
N ALA A 32 33.99 -19.12 5.15
CA ALA A 32 33.07 -18.62 4.15
C ALA A 32 31.83 -18.15 4.92
N GLN A 33 31.61 -16.84 4.95
CA GLN A 33 30.30 -16.30 5.28
C GLN A 33 29.33 -16.92 4.30
N ALA A 34 28.56 -17.89 4.78
CA ALA A 34 27.41 -18.38 4.07
C ALA A 34 26.47 -17.19 3.91
N ASP A 35 26.39 -16.70 2.68
CA ASP A 35 25.37 -15.77 2.22
C ASP A 35 24.04 -16.47 2.52
N SER A 36 23.35 -16.07 3.59
CA SER A 36 22.03 -16.58 3.95
C SER A 36 21.00 -16.00 2.99
N ARG A 37 21.15 -16.32 1.71
CA ARG A 37 20.06 -16.22 0.74
C ARG A 37 19.13 -17.37 1.05
N HIS A 38 17.86 -17.04 1.22
CA HIS A 38 16.78 -18.02 1.38
C HIS A 38 16.96 -19.17 0.37
N PRO A 39 16.84 -20.44 0.80
CA PRO A 39 16.96 -21.57 -0.10
C PRO A 39 15.96 -21.37 -1.25
N GLY A 40 16.47 -21.47 -2.48
CA GLY A 40 15.78 -21.09 -3.71
C GLY A 40 14.32 -21.55 -3.72
N ARG A 41 13.42 -20.56 -3.66
CA ARG A 41 11.97 -20.76 -3.81
C ARG A 41 11.71 -21.30 -5.21
N SER A 42 10.82 -22.28 -5.31
CA SER A 42 10.40 -22.84 -6.60
C SER A 42 9.70 -21.75 -7.42
N LYS A 43 10.29 -21.34 -8.55
CA LYS A 43 9.72 -20.37 -9.51
C LYS A 43 8.41 -20.81 -10.19
N THR A 44 7.71 -21.80 -9.64
CA THR A 44 6.56 -22.45 -10.28
C THR A 44 5.23 -22.08 -9.63
N GLU A 45 5.22 -21.50 -8.44
CA GLU A 45 3.97 -21.08 -7.77
C GLU A 45 3.63 -19.64 -8.14
N LYS A 46 2.34 -19.37 -8.40
CA LYS A 46 1.87 -18.02 -8.72
C LYS A 46 2.01 -17.12 -7.49
N PRO A 47 2.42 -15.84 -7.66
CA PRO A 47 2.47 -14.91 -6.55
C PRO A 47 1.08 -14.65 -5.97
N THR A 48 1.01 -14.35 -4.68
CA THR A 48 -0.22 -13.90 -4.05
C THR A 48 -0.51 -12.47 -4.45
N VAL A 49 -1.74 -12.21 -4.91
CA VAL A 49 -2.19 -10.85 -5.20
C VAL A 49 -2.82 -10.23 -3.96
N VAL A 50 -2.24 -9.16 -3.45
CA VAL A 50 -2.79 -8.41 -2.31
C VAL A 50 -3.46 -7.13 -2.82
N LEU A 51 -4.76 -7.01 -2.61
CA LEU A 51 -5.61 -5.92 -3.11
C LEU A 51 -5.96 -4.94 -1.98
N VAL A 52 -5.66 -3.65 -2.17
CA VAL A 52 -5.89 -2.58 -1.20
C VAL A 52 -6.85 -1.56 -1.80
N HIS A 53 -8.04 -1.42 -1.20
CA HIS A 53 -9.04 -0.44 -1.64
C HIS A 53 -8.64 0.99 -1.21
N GLY A 54 -9.27 1.99 -1.82
CA GLY A 54 -9.10 3.39 -1.41
C GLY A 54 -10.18 3.92 -0.47
N ALA A 55 -10.14 5.24 -0.23
CA ALA A 55 -11.14 5.98 0.52
C ALA A 55 -12.54 5.81 -0.09
N PHE A 56 -13.57 5.78 0.76
CA PHE A 56 -14.99 5.62 0.39
C PHE A 56 -15.37 4.26 -0.20
N ALA A 57 -14.40 3.38 -0.46
CA ALA A 57 -14.58 2.00 -0.88
C ALA A 57 -14.22 1.02 0.25
N ASP A 58 -14.50 -0.25 0.02
CA ASP A 58 -14.07 -1.35 0.88
C ASP A 58 -13.58 -2.54 0.02
N ALA A 59 -13.09 -3.60 0.67
CA ALA A 59 -12.53 -4.77 0.01
C ALA A 59 -13.52 -5.48 -0.93
N SER A 60 -14.84 -5.34 -0.73
CA SER A 60 -15.85 -6.03 -1.54
C SER A 60 -15.91 -5.53 -2.98
N GLY A 61 -15.47 -4.29 -3.24
CA GLY A 61 -15.37 -3.76 -4.60
C GLY A 61 -14.51 -4.62 -5.51
N TRP A 62 -13.51 -5.33 -4.95
CA TRP A 62 -12.60 -6.17 -5.71
C TRP A 62 -13.23 -7.49 -6.18
N GLY A 63 -14.48 -7.81 -5.80
CA GLY A 63 -15.08 -9.11 -6.06
C GLY A 63 -15.00 -9.60 -7.51
N GLY A 64 -15.17 -8.70 -8.49
CA GLY A 64 -14.99 -9.04 -9.90
C GLY A 64 -13.55 -9.42 -10.24
N VAL A 65 -12.58 -8.60 -9.82
CA VAL A 65 -11.14 -8.84 -10.04
C VAL A 65 -10.67 -10.11 -9.32
N VAL A 66 -11.14 -10.35 -8.09
CA VAL A 66 -10.89 -11.58 -7.33
C VAL A 66 -11.37 -12.79 -8.12
N GLY A 67 -12.58 -12.73 -8.70
CA GLY A 67 -13.13 -13.81 -9.51
C GLY A 67 -12.26 -14.16 -10.72
N GLU A 68 -11.80 -13.15 -11.47
CA GLU A 68 -10.91 -13.33 -12.63
C GLU A 68 -9.55 -13.93 -12.21
N LEU A 69 -8.92 -13.37 -11.18
CA LEU A 69 -7.61 -13.83 -10.70
C LEU A 69 -7.65 -15.25 -10.14
N GLN A 70 -8.69 -15.59 -9.38
CA GLN A 70 -8.89 -16.94 -8.84
C GLN A 70 -9.21 -17.95 -9.94
N HIS A 71 -9.98 -17.55 -10.96
CA HIS A 71 -10.21 -18.39 -12.14
C HIS A 71 -8.89 -18.79 -12.80
N ASP A 72 -7.95 -17.84 -12.87
CA ASP A 72 -6.63 -18.08 -13.42
C ASP A 72 -5.65 -18.71 -12.42
N GLY A 73 -6.07 -19.01 -11.19
CA GLY A 73 -5.29 -19.74 -10.20
C GLY A 73 -4.34 -18.91 -9.35
N TYR A 74 -4.51 -17.59 -9.29
CA TYR A 74 -3.77 -16.75 -8.33
C TYR A 74 -4.39 -16.84 -6.93
N PRO A 75 -3.59 -17.01 -5.86
CA PRO A 75 -4.02 -16.71 -4.52
C PRO A 75 -4.31 -15.20 -4.39
N VAL A 76 -5.38 -14.82 -3.70
CA VAL A 76 -5.80 -13.42 -3.57
C VAL A 76 -6.19 -13.08 -2.14
N LEU A 77 -5.69 -11.94 -1.64
CA LEU A 77 -6.09 -11.33 -0.38
C LEU A 77 -6.59 -9.91 -0.62
N ALA A 78 -7.86 -9.65 -0.32
CA ALA A 78 -8.41 -8.29 -0.35
C ALA A 78 -8.40 -7.71 1.06
N VAL A 79 -7.55 -6.71 1.29
CA VAL A 79 -7.32 -6.11 2.61
C VAL A 79 -8.40 -5.08 2.91
N ALA A 80 -8.99 -5.17 4.10
CA ALA A 80 -9.86 -4.13 4.64
C ALA A 80 -9.01 -3.02 5.26
N ASP A 81 -8.57 -2.09 4.43
CA ASP A 81 -7.73 -0.95 4.82
C ASP A 81 -8.44 -0.08 5.89
N PRO A 82 -7.79 0.30 7.01
CA PRO A 82 -8.46 1.04 8.08
C PRO A 82 -8.91 2.46 7.67
N LEU A 83 -8.22 3.08 6.70
CA LEU A 83 -8.47 4.46 6.24
C LEU A 83 -8.37 5.49 7.38
N ARG A 84 -7.38 5.31 8.27
CA ARG A 84 -7.21 6.12 9.49
C ARG A 84 -6.00 7.04 9.43
N GLY A 85 -5.04 6.80 8.54
CA GLY A 85 -3.81 7.57 8.45
C GLY A 85 -2.80 6.86 7.56
N LEU A 86 -2.12 7.58 6.67
CA LEU A 86 -1.22 7.00 5.66
C LEU A 86 -0.15 6.12 6.32
N ALA A 87 0.48 6.61 7.39
CA ALA A 87 1.50 5.83 8.07
C ALA A 87 0.94 4.57 8.75
N SER A 88 -0.19 4.67 9.45
CA SER A 88 -0.78 3.52 10.15
C SER A 88 -1.40 2.49 9.21
N ASP A 89 -2.03 2.96 8.13
CA ASP A 89 -2.67 2.13 7.12
C ASP A 89 -1.59 1.35 6.33
N SER A 90 -0.49 2.01 5.97
CA SER A 90 0.66 1.34 5.36
C SER A 90 1.33 0.33 6.27
N ALA A 91 1.48 0.63 7.57
CA ALA A 91 2.01 -0.34 8.53
C ALA A 91 1.09 -1.58 8.67
N TYR A 92 -0.23 -1.36 8.67
CA TYR A 92 -1.19 -2.46 8.69
C TYR A 92 -1.11 -3.32 7.43
N VAL A 93 -1.14 -2.71 6.24
CA VAL A 93 -0.99 -3.44 4.97
C VAL A 93 0.34 -4.17 4.90
N ARG A 94 1.45 -3.55 5.35
CA ARG A 94 2.75 -4.21 5.45
C ARG A 94 2.68 -5.48 6.32
N SER A 95 2.01 -5.43 7.47
CA SER A 95 1.86 -6.63 8.32
C SER A 95 1.12 -7.79 7.62
N VAL A 96 0.17 -7.48 6.73
CA VAL A 96 -0.50 -8.50 5.91
C VAL A 96 0.47 -9.04 4.86
N VAL A 97 1.20 -8.17 4.16
CA VAL A 97 2.19 -8.56 3.14
C VAL A 97 3.29 -9.45 3.74
N ASP A 98 3.80 -9.11 4.92
CA ASP A 98 4.83 -9.92 5.61
C ASP A 98 4.31 -11.28 6.09
N SER A 99 2.98 -11.45 6.21
CA SER A 99 2.38 -12.73 6.59
C SER A 99 2.18 -13.69 5.41
N VAL A 100 2.42 -13.23 4.19
CA VAL A 100 2.30 -14.05 2.97
C VAL A 100 3.59 -14.82 2.73
N ASP A 101 3.48 -16.14 2.70
CA ASP A 101 4.53 -17.02 2.20
C ASP A 101 4.64 -16.88 0.68
N GLY A 102 5.86 -16.67 0.18
CA GLY A 102 6.11 -16.52 -1.27
C GLY A 102 6.06 -15.07 -1.74
N ASP A 103 5.92 -14.91 -3.05
CA ASP A 103 6.06 -13.62 -3.74
C ASP A 103 4.69 -12.92 -3.83
N VAL A 104 4.70 -11.58 -3.84
CA VAL A 104 3.52 -10.73 -3.77
C VAL A 104 3.46 -9.75 -4.94
N VAL A 105 2.28 -9.67 -5.56
CA VAL A 105 1.88 -8.53 -6.38
C VAL A 105 0.95 -7.65 -5.56
N LEU A 106 1.41 -6.44 -5.23
CA LEU A 106 0.68 -5.53 -4.36
C LEU A 106 -0.08 -4.49 -5.19
N VAL A 107 -1.39 -4.43 -5.01
CA VAL A 107 -2.32 -3.66 -5.85
C VAL A 107 -3.06 -2.63 -5.01
N GLY A 108 -3.04 -1.36 -5.44
CA GLY A 108 -3.68 -0.26 -4.73
C GLY A 108 -4.65 0.52 -5.62
N HIS A 109 -5.90 0.68 -5.18
CA HIS A 109 -6.87 1.58 -5.80
C HIS A 109 -6.91 2.93 -5.08
N SER A 110 -6.92 4.04 -5.83
CA SER A 110 -7.14 5.38 -5.25
C SER A 110 -6.15 5.70 -4.11
N TYR A 111 -6.64 6.04 -2.92
CA TYR A 111 -5.86 6.18 -1.68
C TYR A 111 -4.95 4.97 -1.40
N GLY A 112 -5.45 3.75 -1.67
CA GLY A 112 -4.71 2.51 -1.50
C GLY A 112 -3.41 2.48 -2.31
N GLY A 113 -3.30 3.26 -3.39
CA GLY A 113 -2.03 3.47 -4.09
C GLY A 113 -0.94 4.08 -3.19
N ALA A 114 -1.27 5.15 -2.46
CA ALA A 114 -0.34 5.77 -1.52
C ALA A 114 0.00 4.82 -0.37
N VAL A 115 -0.98 4.02 0.07
CA VAL A 115 -0.78 3.01 1.10
C VAL A 115 0.25 1.97 0.65
N ILE A 116 0.10 1.40 -0.56
CA ILE A 116 1.03 0.40 -1.10
C ILE A 116 2.41 1.00 -1.42
N THR A 117 2.46 2.27 -1.85
CA THR A 117 3.70 3.01 -2.10
C THR A 117 4.60 3.01 -0.86
N ASN A 118 4.02 3.19 0.33
CA ASN A 118 4.77 3.20 1.58
C ASN A 118 4.94 1.79 2.17
N ALA A 119 3.90 0.95 2.10
CA ALA A 119 3.93 -0.39 2.69
C ALA A 119 5.00 -1.29 2.05
N ALA A 120 5.19 -1.20 0.74
CA ALA A 120 6.16 -2.03 0.03
C ALA A 120 7.62 -1.60 0.20
N THR A 121 7.90 -0.44 0.80
CA THR A 121 9.27 0.03 0.98
C THR A 121 10.02 -0.93 1.91
N GLY A 122 11.09 -1.54 1.39
CA GLY A 122 11.87 -2.56 2.11
C GLY A 122 11.13 -3.88 2.35
N ALA A 123 10.07 -4.18 1.60
CA ALA A 123 9.45 -5.50 1.59
C ALA A 123 10.24 -6.42 0.66
N GLU A 124 10.73 -7.55 1.18
CA GLU A 124 11.58 -8.48 0.41
C GLU A 124 10.77 -9.38 -0.51
N ASN A 125 9.47 -9.53 -0.27
CA ASN A 125 8.58 -10.42 -1.01
C ASN A 125 7.66 -9.70 -2.01
N VAL A 126 7.75 -8.38 -2.15
CA VAL A 126 6.92 -7.63 -3.11
C VAL A 126 7.68 -7.47 -4.42
N GLU A 127 7.24 -8.19 -5.44
CA GLU A 127 7.91 -8.23 -6.75
C GLU A 127 7.35 -7.20 -7.73
N ALA A 128 6.09 -6.79 -7.56
CA ALA A 128 5.44 -5.82 -8.43
C ALA A 128 4.40 -4.96 -7.70
N LEU A 129 4.28 -3.70 -8.16
CA LEU A 129 3.25 -2.76 -7.72
C LEU A 129 2.24 -2.50 -8.85
N VAL A 130 0.95 -2.53 -8.55
CA VAL A 130 -0.10 -2.19 -9.52
C VAL A 130 -0.99 -1.09 -8.95
N TYR A 131 -1.02 0.04 -9.63
CA TYR A 131 -1.80 1.20 -9.27
C TYR A 131 -3.06 1.28 -10.14
N VAL A 132 -4.23 1.39 -9.53
CA VAL A 132 -5.51 1.48 -10.25
C VAL A 132 -6.18 2.80 -9.92
N ALA A 133 -6.16 3.75 -10.86
CA ALA A 133 -6.67 5.11 -10.65
C ALA A 133 -6.26 5.66 -9.28
N ALA A 134 -4.95 5.67 -9.01
CA ALA A 134 -4.41 5.73 -7.66
C ALA A 134 -3.39 6.87 -7.44
N PHE A 135 -3.29 7.33 -6.20
CA PHE A 135 -2.20 8.20 -5.80
C PHE A 135 -0.91 7.38 -5.66
N ALA A 136 0.25 8.01 -5.89
CA ALA A 136 1.55 7.38 -5.71
C ALA A 136 2.60 8.44 -5.30
N PRO A 137 2.45 9.08 -4.11
CA PRO A 137 3.30 10.18 -3.66
C PRO A 137 4.79 9.80 -3.56
N ASP A 138 5.65 10.81 -3.57
CA ASP A 138 7.09 10.72 -3.33
C ASP A 138 7.34 11.19 -1.88
N LEU A 139 8.57 11.03 -1.41
CA LEU A 139 9.00 11.46 -0.09
C LEU A 139 8.54 12.89 0.21
N GLY A 140 7.83 13.04 1.32
CA GLY A 140 7.35 14.33 1.82
C GLY A 140 6.10 14.87 1.11
N GLU A 141 5.64 14.25 0.02
CA GLU A 141 4.41 14.66 -0.66
C GLU A 141 3.17 14.15 0.09
N THR A 142 2.09 14.92 0.04
CA THR A 142 0.77 14.55 0.57
C THR A 142 -0.18 14.20 -0.59
N ILE A 143 -1.28 13.50 -0.30
CA ILE A 143 -2.30 13.20 -1.31
C ILE A 143 -2.92 14.48 -1.85
N ASN A 144 -3.19 15.46 -0.98
CA ASN A 144 -3.80 16.73 -1.37
C ASN A 144 -2.98 17.53 -2.39
N LYS A 145 -1.67 17.30 -2.50
CA LYS A 145 -0.84 17.87 -3.57
C LYS A 145 -1.41 17.59 -4.96
N PHE A 146 -1.94 16.39 -5.18
CA PHE A 146 -2.45 15.95 -6.50
C PHE A 146 -3.90 16.37 -6.77
N ASN A 147 -4.54 17.03 -5.79
CA ASN A 147 -5.89 17.57 -5.90
C ASN A 147 -5.91 19.06 -6.27
N ASP A 148 -4.76 19.70 -6.48
CA ASP A 148 -4.68 21.09 -6.94
C ASP A 148 -5.32 21.24 -8.33
N PRO A 149 -6.46 21.93 -8.48
CA PRO A 149 -7.17 22.04 -9.75
C PRO A 149 -6.41 22.88 -10.79
N ALA A 150 -5.46 23.72 -10.37
CA ALA A 150 -4.64 24.50 -11.30
C ALA A 150 -3.60 23.62 -12.01
N GLN A 151 -3.06 22.62 -11.30
CA GLN A 151 -2.09 21.67 -11.84
C GLN A 151 -2.75 20.43 -12.44
N TYR A 152 -3.81 19.94 -11.80
CA TYR A 152 -4.48 18.68 -12.12
C TYR A 152 -5.99 18.89 -12.30
N PRO A 153 -6.42 19.59 -13.37
CA PRO A 153 -7.83 19.89 -13.58
C PRO A 153 -8.65 18.62 -13.85
N GLY A 154 -9.95 18.67 -13.56
CA GLY A 154 -10.93 17.66 -13.99
C GLY A 154 -11.56 16.83 -12.87
N SER A 155 -10.98 16.83 -11.66
CA SER A 155 -11.67 16.29 -10.47
C SER A 155 -12.85 17.16 -10.08
N GLU A 156 -13.91 16.52 -9.61
CA GLU A 156 -15.13 17.11 -9.07
C GLU A 156 -15.31 16.73 -7.58
N LEU A 157 -14.35 16.00 -7.01
CA LEU A 157 -14.28 15.69 -5.58
C LEU A 157 -13.69 16.88 -4.82
N THR A 158 -14.44 17.97 -4.80
CA THR A 158 -14.12 19.23 -4.12
C THR A 158 -14.71 19.26 -2.70
N PRO A 159 -14.29 20.18 -1.82
CA PRO A 159 -14.81 20.25 -0.45
C PRO A 159 -16.34 20.34 -0.33
N ASP A 160 -17.03 20.97 -1.29
CA ASP A 160 -18.49 21.06 -1.32
C ASP A 160 -19.20 19.77 -1.77
N ALA A 161 -18.44 18.79 -2.29
CA ALA A 161 -18.91 17.44 -2.58
C ALA A 161 -18.69 16.45 -1.43
N LEU A 162 -18.15 16.91 -0.30
CA LEU A 162 -17.79 16.09 0.85
C LEU A 162 -18.72 16.37 2.04
N VAL A 163 -18.93 15.34 2.84
CA VAL A 163 -19.63 15.40 4.13
C VAL A 163 -18.62 15.06 5.22
N PHE A 164 -18.44 16.00 6.13
CA PHE A 164 -17.53 15.87 7.28
C PHE A 164 -18.33 15.47 8.52
N ARG A 165 -17.87 14.44 9.23
CA ARG A 165 -18.52 13.89 10.43
C ARG A 165 -17.51 13.79 11.56
N PRO A 166 -17.53 14.70 12.55
CA PRO A 166 -16.68 14.58 13.73
C PRO A 166 -16.97 13.30 14.51
N TYR A 167 -15.93 12.68 15.06
CA TYR A 167 -16.01 11.55 15.98
C TYR A 167 -14.92 11.69 17.07
N PRO A 168 -14.96 10.91 18.16
CA PRO A 168 -13.90 10.95 19.16
C PRO A 168 -12.53 10.60 18.56
N GLY A 169 -11.63 11.58 18.47
CA GLY A 169 -10.28 11.40 17.92
C GLY A 169 -10.11 11.82 16.46
N GLY A 170 -11.12 12.36 15.79
CA GLY A 170 -10.94 12.86 14.42
C GLY A 170 -12.20 13.34 13.72
N VAL A 171 -12.08 13.47 12.40
CA VAL A 171 -13.18 13.82 11.49
C VAL A 171 -13.18 12.81 10.36
N ASP A 172 -14.30 12.12 10.19
CA ASP A 172 -14.54 11.24 9.06
C ASP A 172 -15.03 12.07 7.87
N VAL A 173 -14.63 11.66 6.68
CA VAL A 173 -15.06 12.23 5.41
C VAL A 173 -15.73 11.14 4.59
N THR A 174 -16.83 11.51 3.94
CA THR A 174 -17.51 10.72 2.90
C THR A 174 -17.88 11.64 1.74
N ILE A 175 -18.08 11.09 0.55
CA ILE A 175 -18.68 11.83 -0.56
C ILE A 175 -20.16 12.05 -0.26
N ASP A 176 -20.69 13.24 -0.58
CA ASP A 176 -22.13 13.50 -0.58
C ASP A 176 -22.86 12.41 -1.40
N PRO A 177 -23.77 11.63 -0.79
CA PRO A 177 -24.51 10.57 -1.49
C PRO A 177 -25.22 11.05 -2.75
N ALA A 178 -25.67 12.32 -2.81
CA ALA A 178 -26.32 12.87 -4.00
C ALA A 178 -25.36 13.06 -5.18
N ARG A 179 -24.05 13.17 -4.91
CA ARG A 179 -23.00 13.38 -5.91
C ARG A 179 -22.16 12.12 -6.17
N PHE A 180 -22.28 11.11 -5.30
CA PHE A 180 -21.47 9.88 -5.32
C PHE A 180 -21.41 9.21 -6.69
N GLN A 181 -22.56 8.93 -7.31
CA GLN A 181 -22.57 8.23 -8.60
C GLN A 181 -21.79 9.01 -9.65
N ARG A 182 -22.02 10.32 -9.78
CA ARG A 182 -21.35 11.15 -10.80
C ARG A 182 -19.83 11.21 -10.60
N ILE A 183 -19.39 11.36 -9.35
CA ILE A 183 -17.97 11.60 -9.03
C ILE A 183 -17.18 10.28 -8.98
N PHE A 184 -17.74 9.24 -8.38
CA PHE A 184 -17.00 8.04 -8.00
C PHE A 184 -17.31 6.83 -8.89
N ALA A 185 -18.54 6.70 -9.41
CA ALA A 185 -19.00 5.46 -10.02
C ALA A 185 -19.95 5.69 -11.21
N ALA A 186 -19.59 6.63 -12.09
CA ALA A 186 -20.49 7.14 -13.13
C ALA A 186 -20.89 6.08 -14.17
N ASP A 187 -20.09 5.03 -14.31
CA ASP A 187 -20.26 3.91 -15.23
C ASP A 187 -20.92 2.68 -14.58
N LEU A 188 -21.36 2.75 -13.32
CA LEU A 188 -22.09 1.70 -12.64
C LEU A 188 -23.61 1.95 -12.60
N PRO A 189 -24.45 0.90 -12.53
CA PRO A 189 -25.91 1.06 -12.42
C PRO A 189 -26.32 1.82 -11.15
N SER A 190 -27.31 2.71 -11.27
CA SER A 190 -27.76 3.55 -10.13
C SER A 190 -28.22 2.76 -8.90
N ARG A 191 -28.73 1.53 -9.06
CA ARG A 191 -29.08 0.68 -7.91
C ARG A 191 -27.84 0.33 -7.09
N GLN A 192 -26.74 -0.01 -7.76
CA GLN A 192 -25.49 -0.38 -7.12
C GLN A 192 -24.82 0.84 -6.49
N THR A 193 -24.76 1.97 -7.20
CA THR A 193 -24.11 3.18 -6.68
C THR A 193 -24.86 3.81 -5.51
N ARG A 194 -26.19 3.68 -5.43
CA ARG A 194 -26.94 4.07 -4.22
C ARG A 194 -26.58 3.23 -3.01
N LEU A 195 -26.35 1.93 -3.20
CA LEU A 195 -25.88 1.06 -2.12
C LEU A 195 -24.47 1.48 -1.69
N MET A 196 -23.55 1.61 -2.65
CA MET A 196 -22.17 2.06 -2.39
C MET A 196 -22.14 3.42 -1.68
N ALA A 197 -22.97 4.38 -2.10
CA ALA A 197 -23.06 5.69 -1.47
C ALA A 197 -23.52 5.62 0.01
N ALA A 198 -24.39 4.66 0.34
CA ALA A 198 -24.86 4.43 1.70
C ALA A 198 -23.87 3.63 2.57
N THR A 199 -23.05 2.78 1.95
CA THR A 199 -22.07 1.91 2.61
C THR A 199 -20.63 2.41 2.50
N GLN A 200 -20.43 3.68 2.11
CA GLN A 200 -19.10 4.27 2.03
C GLN A 200 -18.33 4.01 3.31
N ARG A 201 -17.13 3.44 3.19
CA ARG A 201 -16.20 3.39 4.31
C ARG A 201 -15.59 4.78 4.47
N PRO A 202 -15.85 5.49 5.59
CA PRO A 202 -15.32 6.83 5.75
C PRO A 202 -13.79 6.81 5.80
N ALA A 203 -13.15 7.89 5.36
CA ALA A 203 -11.72 8.11 5.55
C ALA A 203 -11.49 9.19 6.60
N ALA A 204 -10.45 9.05 7.42
CA ALA A 204 -10.02 10.12 8.30
C ALA A 204 -9.54 11.32 7.48
N ALA A 205 -10.10 12.51 7.72
CA ALA A 205 -9.75 13.72 6.95
C ALA A 205 -8.24 14.00 6.94
N ALA A 206 -7.58 13.77 8.08
CA ALA A 206 -6.16 14.02 8.28
C ALA A 206 -5.25 13.14 7.40
N SER A 207 -5.72 11.96 6.96
CA SER A 207 -4.89 11.03 6.18
C SER A 207 -4.49 11.59 4.81
N LEU A 208 -5.24 12.58 4.30
CA LEU A 208 -4.96 13.23 3.01
C LEU A 208 -3.79 14.24 3.08
N ASP A 209 -3.47 14.72 4.28
CA ASP A 209 -2.42 15.71 4.55
C ASP A 209 -1.17 15.10 5.19
N GLU A 210 -1.19 13.80 5.50
CA GLU A 210 0.01 13.10 5.95
C GLU A 210 1.05 13.02 4.84
N GLN A 211 2.31 13.24 5.22
CA GLN A 211 3.44 13.14 4.31
C GLN A 211 3.79 11.67 4.06
N SER A 212 4.00 11.33 2.79
CA SER A 212 4.51 10.02 2.39
C SER A 212 5.99 9.87 2.76
N GLY A 213 6.39 8.62 3.06
CA GLY A 213 7.78 8.22 3.18
C GLY A 213 8.44 7.96 1.82
N GLU A 214 9.61 7.32 1.86
CA GLU A 214 10.32 6.87 0.66
C GLU A 214 9.44 5.92 -0.16
N PRO A 215 9.21 6.20 -1.46
CA PRO A 215 8.28 5.41 -2.25
C PRO A 215 8.90 4.13 -2.79
N ALA A 216 8.19 3.01 -2.63
CA ALA A 216 8.60 1.71 -3.15
C ALA A 216 8.70 1.65 -4.69
N TRP A 217 7.93 2.47 -5.42
CA TRP A 217 7.94 2.50 -6.89
C TRP A 217 9.27 2.97 -7.48
N LYS A 218 10.19 3.53 -6.69
CA LYS A 218 11.56 3.85 -7.14
C LYS A 218 12.43 2.61 -7.33
N THR A 219 12.10 1.51 -6.64
CA THR A 219 12.91 0.28 -6.64
C THR A 219 12.14 -0.95 -7.12
N ILE A 220 10.81 -0.93 -7.07
CA ILE A 220 9.95 -2.05 -7.47
C ILE A 220 9.24 -1.71 -8.79
N PRO A 221 9.29 -2.59 -9.81
CA PRO A 221 8.59 -2.40 -11.07
C PRO A 221 7.09 -2.11 -10.86
N SER A 222 6.56 -1.18 -11.64
CA SER A 222 5.21 -0.66 -11.44
C SER A 222 4.35 -0.72 -12.70
N TRP A 223 3.07 -1.01 -12.50
CA TRP A 223 2.00 -0.97 -13.50
C TRP A 223 0.95 0.03 -13.08
N TYR A 224 0.31 0.66 -14.06
CA TYR A 224 -0.70 1.68 -13.79
C TYR A 224 -1.91 1.54 -14.72
N GLN A 225 -3.12 1.51 -14.15
CA GLN A 225 -4.38 1.64 -14.87
C GLN A 225 -4.92 3.06 -14.69
N ILE A 226 -4.95 3.83 -15.78
CA ILE A 226 -5.59 5.15 -15.82
C ILE A 226 -7.08 4.96 -16.11
N SER A 227 -7.94 5.61 -15.31
CA SER A 227 -9.37 5.72 -15.59
C SER A 227 -9.65 7.02 -16.35
N ALA A 228 -9.97 6.92 -17.64
CA ALA A 228 -10.01 8.08 -18.54
C ALA A 228 -11.13 9.09 -18.22
N ARG A 229 -12.22 8.64 -17.55
CA ARG A 229 -13.38 9.46 -17.17
C ARG A 229 -13.48 9.65 -15.66
N ASP A 230 -12.37 9.51 -14.95
CA ASP A 230 -12.32 9.69 -13.51
C ASP A 230 -12.63 11.15 -13.11
N LYS A 231 -13.54 11.29 -12.15
CA LYS A 231 -13.97 12.56 -11.56
C LYS A 231 -13.62 12.67 -10.07
N ALA A 232 -13.05 11.64 -9.47
CA ALA A 232 -12.51 11.68 -8.12
C ALA A 232 -11.01 12.06 -8.14
N ILE A 233 -10.22 11.41 -8.99
CA ILE A 233 -8.81 11.73 -9.21
C ILE A 233 -8.63 12.15 -10.66
N SER A 234 -8.07 13.35 -10.90
CA SER A 234 -7.86 13.85 -12.25
C SER A 234 -7.07 12.84 -13.11
N PRO A 235 -7.53 12.49 -14.32
CA PRO A 235 -6.73 11.70 -15.26
C PRO A 235 -5.39 12.37 -15.63
N VAL A 236 -5.27 13.70 -15.46
CA VAL A 236 -4.00 14.41 -15.61
C VAL A 236 -3.04 14.04 -14.48
N ALA A 237 -3.51 14.03 -13.23
CA ALA A 237 -2.70 13.56 -12.10
C ALA A 237 -2.30 12.09 -12.26
N GLN A 238 -3.22 11.22 -12.68
CA GLN A 238 -2.94 9.80 -12.91
C GLN A 238 -1.83 9.59 -13.95
N ARG A 239 -1.87 10.30 -15.08
CA ARG A 239 -0.80 10.26 -16.10
C ARG A 239 0.53 10.73 -15.55
N PHE A 240 0.56 11.87 -14.85
CA PHE A 240 1.77 12.39 -14.22
C PHE A 240 2.39 11.36 -13.26
N LEU A 241 1.57 10.75 -12.40
CA LEU A 241 2.01 9.73 -11.45
C LEU A 241 2.51 8.46 -12.14
N ALA A 242 1.84 8.00 -13.20
CA ALA A 242 2.27 6.84 -13.96
C ALA A 242 3.59 7.09 -14.71
N GLU A 243 3.74 8.26 -15.33
CA GLU A 243 4.93 8.66 -16.08
C GLU A 243 6.15 8.80 -15.17
N ARG A 244 6.01 9.44 -14.01
CA ARG A 244 7.15 9.69 -13.11
C ARG A 244 7.74 8.41 -12.50
N MET A 245 6.92 7.37 -12.34
CA MET A 245 7.38 6.06 -11.87
C MET A 245 7.87 5.15 -13.01
N GLY A 246 7.73 5.57 -14.27
CA GLY A 246 8.06 4.75 -15.43
C GLY A 246 7.17 3.51 -15.59
N ALA A 247 5.90 3.59 -15.16
CA ALA A 247 5.03 2.42 -15.11
C ALA A 247 4.60 1.90 -16.48
N HIS A 248 4.42 0.58 -16.55
CA HIS A 248 3.65 -0.06 -17.62
C HIS A 248 2.19 0.37 -17.53
N THR A 249 1.78 1.26 -18.43
CA THR A 249 0.52 1.98 -18.30
C THR A 249 -0.53 1.48 -19.29
N THR A 250 -1.75 1.26 -18.79
CA THR A 250 -2.96 1.03 -19.60
C THR A 250 -3.99 2.10 -19.28
N THR A 251 -4.78 2.50 -20.26
CA THR A 251 -5.90 3.43 -20.07
C THR A 251 -7.21 2.70 -20.34
N VAL A 252 -8.15 2.81 -19.40
CA VAL A 252 -9.49 2.23 -19.50
C VAL A 252 -10.51 3.36 -19.56
N ASP A 253 -11.49 3.24 -20.45
CA ASP A 253 -12.61 4.18 -20.56
C ASP A 253 -13.62 3.97 -19.42
N ALA A 254 -13.21 4.29 -18.19
CA ALA A 254 -13.97 4.05 -16.97
C ALA A 254 -14.02 5.28 -16.05
N SER A 255 -14.98 5.27 -15.13
CA SER A 255 -14.99 6.18 -13.98
C SER A 255 -13.93 5.75 -12.94
N HIS A 256 -13.94 6.37 -11.75
CA HIS A 256 -12.94 6.11 -10.70
C HIS A 256 -12.86 4.64 -10.27
N VAL A 257 -13.95 3.89 -10.35
CA VAL A 257 -14.04 2.47 -9.99
C VAL A 257 -13.92 1.54 -11.20
N GLY A 258 -12.98 1.83 -12.11
CA GLY A 258 -12.74 1.02 -13.31
C GLY A 258 -12.49 -0.47 -13.03
N TYR A 259 -11.95 -0.82 -11.85
CA TYR A 259 -11.79 -2.22 -11.44
C TYR A 259 -13.11 -2.94 -11.12
N ILE A 260 -14.18 -2.20 -10.84
CA ILE A 260 -15.54 -2.74 -10.64
C ILE A 260 -16.27 -2.84 -11.98
N SER A 261 -16.19 -1.80 -12.82
CA SER A 261 -16.89 -1.77 -14.11
C SER A 261 -16.19 -2.59 -15.20
N HIS A 262 -14.87 -2.78 -15.11
CA HIS A 262 -14.03 -3.51 -16.05
C HIS A 262 -13.06 -4.46 -15.35
N PRO A 263 -13.54 -5.41 -14.51
CA PRO A 263 -12.69 -6.25 -13.67
C PRO A 263 -11.65 -7.05 -14.47
N ALA A 264 -12.04 -7.60 -15.62
CA ALA A 264 -11.12 -8.32 -16.49
C ALA A 264 -9.95 -7.46 -16.99
N ARG A 265 -10.16 -6.15 -17.26
CA ARG A 265 -9.07 -5.26 -17.69
C ARG A 265 -8.06 -5.07 -16.56
N THR A 266 -8.54 -4.91 -15.34
CA THR A 266 -7.68 -4.79 -14.15
C THR A 266 -6.96 -6.09 -13.82
N ALA A 267 -7.65 -7.24 -13.87
CA ALA A 267 -7.03 -8.55 -13.66
C ALA A 267 -5.90 -8.81 -14.67
N ASN A 268 -6.15 -8.57 -15.96
CA ASN A 268 -5.12 -8.70 -17.00
C ASN A 268 -3.87 -7.84 -16.73
N LEU A 269 -4.04 -6.62 -16.21
CA LEU A 269 -2.90 -5.77 -15.83
C LEU A 269 -2.12 -6.39 -14.66
N ILE A 270 -2.82 -6.86 -13.62
CA ILE A 270 -2.22 -7.52 -12.45
C ILE A 270 -1.45 -8.77 -12.88
N GLU A 271 -2.02 -9.60 -13.73
CA GLU A 271 -1.32 -10.79 -14.22
C GLU A 271 -0.14 -10.45 -15.10
N SER A 272 -0.21 -9.35 -15.87
CA SER A 272 0.93 -8.88 -16.65
C SER A 272 2.09 -8.49 -15.73
N ALA A 273 1.80 -7.90 -14.58
CA ALA A 273 2.77 -7.60 -13.54
C ALA A 273 3.37 -8.87 -12.94
N ALA A 274 2.52 -9.84 -12.58
CA ALA A 274 2.96 -11.14 -12.07
C ALA A 274 3.89 -11.85 -13.06
N ARG A 275 3.48 -11.99 -14.32
CA ARG A 275 4.27 -12.70 -15.36
C ARG A 275 5.60 -12.03 -15.67
N ALA A 276 5.71 -10.71 -15.52
CA ALA A 276 6.94 -9.98 -15.80
C ALA A 276 7.99 -10.11 -14.68
N THR A 277 7.59 -10.57 -13.50
CA THR A 277 8.41 -10.55 -12.28
C THR A 277 8.60 -11.93 -11.64
N SER A 278 7.87 -12.96 -12.11
CA SER A 278 8.06 -14.38 -11.73
C SER A 278 9.20 -15.07 -12.50
#